data_AF-A0A497FZM5-F1
#
_entry.id   AF-A0A497FZM5-F1
#
_cell.length_a   1.000
_cell.length_b   1.000
_cell.length_c   1.000
_cell.angle_alpha   90.00
_cell.angle_beta   90.00
_cell.angle_gamma   90.00
#
_symmetry.space_group_name_H-M   'P 1'
#
loop_
_entity.id
_entity.type
_entity.pdbx_description
1 polymer ?
#
loop_
_entity_poly.entity_id
_entity_poly.type
_entity_poly.pdbx_seq_one_letter_code
_entity_poly.pdbx_strand_id
1 'polypeptide(L)'
;MLREGNILEDPKGVLKEWRKKATAWKWEPCEILPVLSKAESCLKTTEEVYKQNKVFEGTVAVRDACFNLAITEIMLQGEIPSIRPKDLYSKLTQRDFKEYFDEIQGLKNLKKQHVNELLKELKVLLDKYWKEPRGARTEYLNAVKSLARGKTREALLNARYSAFYIGRRILRTIGTKIPFKLYDAETHLKMLNILKDHRDFSTLYQRLHEPKISRNYLKKHINLIASKIAKLKQSLQT
;
A
#
# COMPACT_ATOMS: atom_id res chain seq x y z
N MET A 1 17.70 -11.56 -9.03
CA MET A 1 18.50 -12.70 -9.49
C MET A 1 19.97 -12.31 -9.70
N LEU A 2 20.31 -11.28 -10.50
CA LEU A 2 21.71 -10.90 -10.73
C LEU A 2 22.42 -10.19 -9.55
N ARG A 3 21.69 -9.43 -8.71
CA ARG A 3 22.24 -8.75 -7.52
C ARG A 3 22.55 -9.69 -6.34
N GLU A 4 21.68 -10.68 -6.13
CA GLU A 4 21.66 -11.49 -4.90
C GLU A 4 21.91 -13.00 -5.13
N GLY A 5 21.89 -13.47 -6.39
CA GLY A 5 22.14 -14.89 -6.69
C GLY A 5 23.63 -15.23 -6.58
N ASN A 6 23.97 -16.51 -6.43
CA ASN A 6 25.35 -16.98 -6.49
C ASN A 6 25.71 -17.38 -7.94
N ILE A 7 26.86 -16.94 -8.44
CA ILE A 7 27.40 -17.41 -9.71
C ILE A 7 28.10 -18.73 -9.43
N LEU A 8 27.58 -19.83 -9.98
CA LEU A 8 28.16 -21.16 -9.83
C LEU A 8 29.25 -21.42 -10.88
N GLU A 9 29.07 -20.87 -12.09
CA GLU A 9 29.99 -21.00 -13.22
C GLU A 9 29.89 -19.73 -14.10
N ASP A 10 31.03 -19.16 -14.50
CA ASP A 10 31.10 -17.97 -15.37
C ASP A 10 32.43 -17.91 -16.16
N PRO A 11 32.71 -18.88 -17.04
CA PRO A 11 33.99 -19.02 -17.75
C PRO A 11 34.32 -17.83 -18.64
N LYS A 12 33.32 -17.04 -19.04
CA LYS A 12 33.50 -15.84 -19.90
C LYS A 12 33.39 -14.52 -19.11
N GLY A 13 33.20 -14.57 -17.79
CA GLY A 13 33.08 -13.38 -16.94
C GLY A 13 31.82 -12.53 -17.16
N VAL A 14 30.88 -12.99 -17.99
CA VAL A 14 29.69 -12.24 -18.41
C VAL A 14 28.74 -12.03 -17.23
N LEU A 15 28.55 -13.05 -16.38
CA LEU A 15 27.66 -12.93 -15.22
C LEU A 15 28.24 -11.98 -14.16
N LYS A 16 29.57 -11.97 -13.99
CA LYS A 16 30.27 -11.03 -13.10
C LYS A 16 30.12 -9.58 -13.59
N GLU A 17 30.24 -9.35 -14.89
CA GLU A 17 30.00 -8.02 -15.48
C GLU A 17 28.56 -7.55 -15.30
N TRP A 18 27.58 -8.41 -15.59
CA TRP A 18 26.17 -8.09 -15.40
C TRP A 18 25.82 -7.88 -13.93
N ARG A 19 26.42 -8.64 -13.00
CA ARG A 19 26.30 -8.38 -11.57
C ARG A 19 26.84 -7.02 -11.22
N LYS A 20 28.03 -6.64 -11.70
CA LYS A 20 28.62 -5.32 -11.45
C LYS A 20 27.70 -4.19 -11.93
N LYS A 21 27.17 -4.31 -13.16
CA LYS A 21 26.19 -3.36 -13.73
C LYS A 21 24.92 -3.30 -12.89
N ALA A 22 24.37 -4.46 -12.52
CA ALA A 22 23.17 -4.54 -11.71
C ALA A 22 23.38 -3.92 -10.32
N THR A 23 24.51 -4.15 -9.66
CA THR A 23 24.81 -3.59 -8.33
C THR A 23 25.07 -2.09 -8.38
N ALA A 24 25.65 -1.58 -9.48
CA ALA A 24 25.90 -0.15 -9.68
C ALA A 24 24.65 0.64 -10.07
N TRP A 25 23.62 -0.02 -10.61
CA TRP A 25 22.37 0.63 -11.01
C TRP A 25 21.67 1.31 -9.83
N LYS A 26 21.20 2.53 -10.05
CA LYS A 26 20.39 3.32 -9.12
C LYS A 26 19.23 3.93 -9.89
N TRP A 27 18.17 4.23 -9.18
CA TRP A 27 17.06 5.01 -9.72
C TRP A 27 17.50 6.45 -9.99
N GLU A 28 17.15 6.95 -11.16
CA GLU A 28 17.38 8.35 -11.51
C GLU A 28 16.26 9.24 -10.93
N PRO A 29 16.55 10.52 -10.62
CA PRO A 29 15.52 11.43 -10.12
C PRO A 29 14.28 11.52 -11.01
N CYS A 30 14.45 11.48 -12.33
CA CYS A 30 13.35 11.50 -13.31
C CYS A 30 12.43 10.27 -13.21
N GLU A 31 12.91 9.14 -12.69
CA GLU A 31 12.13 7.91 -12.45
C GLU A 31 11.40 7.96 -11.10
N ILE A 32 12.00 8.62 -10.11
CA ILE A 32 11.46 8.75 -8.74
C ILE A 32 10.37 9.83 -8.67
N LEU A 33 10.58 10.97 -9.34
CA LEU A 33 9.68 12.13 -9.30
C LEU A 33 8.21 11.79 -9.65
N PRO A 34 7.90 10.97 -10.69
CA PRO A 34 6.52 10.57 -10.98
C PRO A 34 5.82 9.85 -9.83
N VAL A 35 6.54 9.06 -9.02
CA VAL A 35 5.97 8.38 -7.84
C VAL A 35 5.70 9.39 -6.72
N LEU A 36 6.64 10.31 -6.49
CA LEU A 36 6.46 11.39 -5.52
C LEU A 36 5.27 12.30 -5.89
N SER A 37 5.08 12.60 -7.18
CA SER A 37 3.93 13.35 -7.69
C SER A 37 2.60 12.62 -7.45
N LYS A 38 2.57 11.28 -7.47
CA LYS A 38 1.37 10.51 -7.07
C LYS A 38 1.07 10.66 -5.58
N ALA A 39 2.10 10.67 -4.72
CA ALA A 39 1.91 10.93 -3.29
C ALA A 39 1.28 12.31 -3.06
N GLU A 40 1.74 13.33 -3.79
CA GLU A 40 1.20 14.69 -3.74
C GLU A 40 -0.24 14.76 -4.26
N SER A 41 -0.55 14.08 -5.36
CA SER A 41 -1.92 13.99 -5.87
C SER A 41 -2.86 13.35 -4.84
N CYS A 42 -2.42 12.28 -4.16
CA CYS A 42 -3.20 11.66 -3.09
C CYS A 42 -3.35 12.58 -1.87
N LEU A 43 -2.34 13.38 -1.54
CA LEU A 43 -2.43 14.39 -0.47
C LEU A 43 -3.48 15.46 -0.81
N LYS A 44 -3.51 15.97 -2.05
CA LYS A 44 -4.54 16.92 -2.49
C LYS A 44 -5.95 16.34 -2.34
N THR A 45 -6.16 15.10 -2.79
CA THR A 45 -7.43 14.39 -2.57
C THR A 45 -7.76 14.26 -1.08
N THR A 46 -6.76 13.99 -0.24
CA THR A 46 -6.93 13.90 1.22
C THR A 46 -7.39 15.23 1.83
N GLU A 47 -6.81 16.34 1.41
CA GLU A 47 -7.16 17.69 1.88
C GLU A 47 -8.58 18.09 1.46
N GLU A 48 -8.99 17.75 0.23
CA GLU A 48 -10.35 17.98 -0.28
C GLU A 48 -11.40 17.24 0.54
N VAL A 49 -11.21 15.95 0.81
CA VAL A 49 -12.17 15.16 1.60
C VAL A 49 -12.15 15.54 3.08
N TYR A 50 -10.99 15.98 3.60
CA TYR A 50 -10.88 16.55 4.94
C TYR A 50 -11.73 17.81 5.09
N LYS A 51 -11.72 18.71 4.10
CA LYS A 51 -12.59 19.91 4.08
C LYS A 51 -14.08 19.52 4.11
N GLN A 52 -14.45 18.44 3.43
CA GLN A 52 -15.82 17.89 3.41
C GLN A 52 -16.20 17.07 4.67
N ASN A 53 -15.33 16.99 5.67
CA ASN A 53 -15.54 16.19 6.89
C ASN A 53 -15.72 14.68 6.66
N LYS A 54 -15.19 14.16 5.55
CA LYS A 54 -15.20 12.74 5.19
C LYS A 54 -13.97 12.03 5.77
N VAL A 55 -14.02 11.75 7.07
CA VAL A 55 -12.88 11.27 7.87
C VAL A 55 -12.36 9.90 7.40
N PHE A 56 -13.26 8.99 7.07
CA PHE A 56 -12.90 7.65 6.62
C PHE A 56 -12.18 7.69 5.27
N GLU A 57 -12.78 8.37 4.29
CA GLU A 57 -12.24 8.56 2.96
C GLU A 57 -10.89 9.28 3.01
N GLY A 58 -10.77 10.32 3.83
CA GLY A 58 -9.48 10.97 4.05
C GLY A 58 -8.42 10.05 4.61
N THR A 59 -8.81 9.09 5.46
CA THR A 59 -7.84 8.11 5.99
C THR A 59 -7.43 7.07 4.95
N VAL A 60 -8.33 6.70 4.04
CA VAL A 60 -7.96 5.86 2.90
C VAL A 60 -6.99 6.62 1.99
N ALA A 61 -7.30 7.87 1.63
CA ALA A 61 -6.49 8.70 0.75
C ALA A 61 -5.10 9.00 1.34
N VAL A 62 -5.00 9.32 2.63
CA VAL A 62 -3.71 9.60 3.30
C VAL A 62 -2.83 8.35 3.36
N ARG A 63 -3.43 7.15 3.45
CA ARG A 63 -2.70 5.88 3.41
C ARG A 63 -2.19 5.56 2.02
N ASP A 64 -2.95 5.88 0.96
CA ASP A 64 -2.47 5.76 -0.42
C ASP A 64 -1.29 6.71 -0.69
N ALA A 65 -1.36 7.95 -0.20
CA ALA A 65 -0.23 8.89 -0.25
C ALA A 65 1.02 8.31 0.47
N CYS A 66 0.83 7.72 1.65
CA CYS A 66 1.90 7.09 2.43
C CYS A 66 2.50 5.86 1.74
N PHE A 67 1.71 5.05 1.01
CA PHE A 67 2.24 3.96 0.18
C PHE A 67 3.13 4.49 -0.96
N ASN A 68 2.73 5.56 -1.65
CA ASN A 68 3.58 6.17 -2.67
C ASN A 68 4.88 6.73 -2.07
N LEU A 69 4.83 7.36 -0.89
CA LEU A 69 6.05 7.77 -0.17
C LEU A 69 6.94 6.58 0.18
N ALA A 70 6.37 5.46 0.61
CA ALA A 70 7.13 4.26 0.92
C ALA A 70 7.84 3.69 -0.33
N ILE A 71 7.18 3.74 -1.50
CA ILE A 71 7.78 3.37 -2.78
C ILE A 71 8.96 4.32 -3.09
N THR A 72 8.76 5.63 -2.95
CA THR A 72 9.81 6.64 -3.15
C THR A 72 11.02 6.39 -2.25
N GLU A 73 10.82 6.11 -0.96
CA GLU A 73 11.90 5.82 -0.01
C GLU A 73 12.69 4.56 -0.36
N ILE A 74 11.99 3.51 -0.81
CA ILE A 74 12.65 2.28 -1.29
C ILE A 74 13.48 2.58 -2.54
N MET A 75 12.96 3.37 -3.49
CA MET A 75 13.70 3.76 -4.68
C MET A 75 14.94 4.59 -4.35
N LEU A 76 14.85 5.53 -3.40
CA LEU A 76 15.98 6.34 -2.94
C LEU A 76 17.12 5.51 -2.32
N GLN A 77 16.79 4.34 -1.79
CA GLN A 77 17.77 3.37 -1.28
C GLN A 77 18.39 2.50 -2.37
N GLY A 78 18.04 2.71 -3.65
CA GLY A 78 18.49 1.90 -4.78
C GLY A 78 17.79 0.54 -4.87
N GLU A 79 16.73 0.33 -4.09
CA GLU A 79 15.96 -0.92 -4.04
C GLU A 79 14.80 -0.90 -5.04
N ILE A 80 14.41 -2.07 -5.53
CA ILE A 80 13.24 -2.21 -6.40
C ILE A 80 11.99 -2.31 -5.51
N PRO A 81 11.03 -1.36 -5.59
CA PRO A 81 9.81 -1.43 -4.80
C PRO A 81 8.90 -2.55 -5.30
N SER A 82 8.20 -3.19 -4.37
CA SER A 82 7.12 -4.12 -4.70
C SER A 82 5.78 -3.43 -4.59
N ILE A 83 4.87 -3.75 -5.51
CA ILE A 83 3.47 -3.32 -5.39
C ILE A 83 2.71 -4.09 -4.30
N ARG A 84 3.23 -5.22 -3.82
CA ARG A 84 2.55 -6.05 -2.80
C ARG A 84 2.86 -5.53 -1.40
N PRO A 85 1.86 -5.32 -0.53
CA PRO A 85 2.08 -4.69 0.75
C PRO A 85 3.06 -5.43 1.67
N LYS A 86 3.06 -6.76 1.74
CA LYS A 86 4.05 -7.50 2.58
C LYS A 86 5.49 -7.24 2.12
N ASP A 87 5.72 -7.28 0.81
CA ASP A 87 7.05 -7.22 0.23
C ASP A 87 7.57 -5.78 0.33
N LEU A 88 6.70 -4.79 0.06
CA LEU A 88 6.97 -3.38 0.31
C LEU A 88 7.31 -3.13 1.79
N TYR A 89 6.47 -3.63 2.70
CA TYR A 89 6.68 -3.43 4.14
C TYR A 89 7.98 -4.06 4.65
N SER A 90 8.36 -5.22 4.11
CA SER A 90 9.63 -5.87 4.46
C SER A 90 10.86 -5.09 4.00
N LYS A 91 10.72 -4.26 2.95
CA LYS A 91 11.79 -3.39 2.41
C LYS A 91 11.91 -2.06 3.16
N LEU A 92 10.99 -1.74 4.06
CA LEU A 92 11.13 -0.57 4.93
C LEU A 92 12.15 -0.85 6.04
N THR A 93 13.41 -0.54 5.76
CA THR A 93 14.57 -0.74 6.65
C THR A 93 14.86 0.48 7.51
N GLN A 94 14.62 1.70 6.99
CA GLN A 94 14.77 2.94 7.75
C GLN A 94 13.77 3.01 8.89
N ARG A 95 14.27 2.97 10.13
CA ARG A 95 13.46 2.91 11.34
C ARG A 95 12.45 4.05 11.43
N ASP A 96 12.90 5.29 11.26
CA ASP A 96 12.06 6.47 11.40
C ASP A 96 10.90 6.48 10.38
N PHE A 97 11.19 6.11 9.13
CA PHE A 97 10.16 6.01 8.11
C PHE A 97 9.20 4.83 8.36
N LYS A 98 9.71 3.71 8.88
CA LYS A 98 8.87 2.56 9.23
C LYS A 98 7.92 2.87 10.38
N GLU A 99 8.38 3.54 11.41
CA GLU A 99 7.53 3.95 12.54
C GLU A 99 6.45 4.95 12.10
N TYR A 100 6.82 5.86 11.20
CA TYR A 100 5.91 6.79 10.53
C TYR A 100 4.85 6.04 9.67
N PHE A 101 5.28 5.09 8.87
CA PHE A 101 4.40 4.25 8.05
C PHE A 101 3.43 3.45 8.93
N ASP A 102 3.95 2.82 10.00
CA ASP A 102 3.15 2.08 10.97
C ASP A 102 2.07 2.96 11.62
N GLU A 103 2.37 4.23 11.86
CA GLU A 103 1.41 5.19 12.41
C GLU A 103 0.27 5.50 11.43
N ILE A 104 0.59 5.98 10.22
CA ILE A 104 -0.42 6.37 9.22
C ILE A 104 -1.29 5.18 8.81
N GLN A 105 -0.66 4.02 8.67
CA GLN A 105 -1.36 2.80 8.31
C GLN A 105 -2.14 2.18 9.48
N GLY A 106 -2.05 2.74 10.70
CA GLY A 106 -2.77 2.22 11.86
C GLY A 106 -2.30 0.81 12.26
N LEU A 107 -1.00 0.55 12.17
CA LEU A 107 -0.37 -0.75 12.45
C LEU A 107 0.21 -0.85 13.87
N LYS A 108 0.15 0.24 14.63
CA LYS A 108 0.55 0.28 16.05
C LYS A 108 -0.47 -0.46 16.91
N ASN A 109 0.01 -1.25 17.88
CA ASN A 109 -0.81 -1.95 18.88
C ASN A 109 -1.88 -2.91 18.33
N LEU A 110 -1.66 -3.51 17.15
CA LEU A 110 -2.59 -4.49 16.58
C LEU A 110 -2.64 -5.79 17.40
N LYS A 111 -3.83 -6.17 17.84
CA LYS A 111 -4.07 -7.47 18.48
C LYS A 111 -4.22 -8.56 17.41
N LYS A 112 -3.46 -9.66 17.55
CA LYS A 112 -3.52 -10.82 16.63
C LYS A 112 -4.94 -11.36 16.46
N GLN A 113 -5.70 -11.45 17.56
CA GLN A 113 -7.08 -11.92 17.55
C GLN A 113 -7.99 -11.07 16.67
N HIS A 114 -7.89 -9.74 16.78
CA HIS A 114 -8.69 -8.82 15.98
C HIS A 114 -8.41 -8.98 14.48
N VAL A 115 -7.14 -9.11 14.09
CA VAL A 115 -6.80 -9.36 12.68
C VAL A 115 -7.33 -10.73 12.21
N ASN A 116 -7.30 -11.74 13.08
CA ASN A 116 -7.88 -13.05 12.76
C ASN A 116 -9.39 -12.98 12.48
N GLU A 117 -10.14 -12.20 13.28
CA GLU A 117 -11.58 -11.97 13.08
C GLU A 117 -11.85 -11.29 11.73
N LEU A 118 -11.11 -10.23 11.42
CA LEU A 118 -11.19 -9.55 10.11
C LEU A 118 -10.90 -10.50 8.94
N LEU A 119 -9.93 -11.41 9.09
CA LEU A 119 -9.63 -12.41 8.05
C LEU A 119 -10.73 -13.45 7.87
N LYS A 120 -11.46 -13.83 8.92
CA LYS A 120 -12.61 -14.73 8.80
C LYS A 120 -13.72 -14.08 7.98
N GLU A 121 -14.04 -12.81 8.27
CA GLU A 121 -15.05 -12.06 7.53
C GLU A 121 -14.63 -11.80 6.08
N LEU A 122 -13.36 -11.44 5.88
CA LEU A 122 -12.78 -11.28 4.54
C LEU A 122 -12.85 -12.56 3.72
N LYS A 123 -12.72 -13.73 4.34
CA LYS A 123 -12.86 -15.01 3.64
C LYS A 123 -14.28 -15.21 3.11
N VAL A 124 -15.31 -14.87 3.89
CA VAL A 124 -16.71 -14.95 3.46
C VAL A 124 -16.93 -14.07 2.23
N LEU A 125 -16.47 -12.82 2.29
CA LEU A 125 -16.60 -11.89 1.18
C LEU A 125 -15.79 -12.33 -0.06
N LEU A 126 -14.57 -12.84 0.15
CA LEU A 126 -13.71 -13.38 -0.90
C LEU A 126 -14.39 -14.57 -1.61
N ASP A 127 -14.91 -15.53 -0.86
CA ASP A 127 -15.53 -16.72 -1.43
C ASP A 127 -16.85 -16.39 -2.16
N LYS A 128 -17.54 -15.30 -1.77
CA LYS A 128 -18.71 -14.78 -2.48
C LYS A 128 -18.34 -14.17 -3.83
N TYR A 129 -17.36 -13.25 -3.86
CA TYR A 129 -17.10 -12.43 -5.06
C TYR A 129 -15.93 -12.89 -5.93
N TRP A 130 -15.03 -13.75 -5.44
CA TRP A 130 -13.78 -14.06 -6.13
C TRP A 130 -13.53 -15.58 -6.23
N LYS A 131 -13.72 -16.13 -7.42
CA LYS A 131 -13.59 -17.58 -7.67
C LYS A 131 -12.20 -17.97 -8.18
N GLU A 132 -11.45 -17.04 -8.75
CA GLU A 132 -10.15 -17.33 -9.34
C GLU A 132 -9.06 -17.58 -8.28
N PRO A 133 -8.04 -18.41 -8.61
CA PRO A 133 -6.96 -18.73 -7.69
C PRO A 133 -5.98 -17.57 -7.45
N ARG A 134 -5.91 -16.61 -8.37
CA ARG A 134 -4.98 -15.46 -8.33
C ARG A 134 -5.70 -14.15 -8.01
N GLY A 135 -4.95 -13.11 -7.63
CA GLY A 135 -5.50 -11.78 -7.29
C GLY A 135 -5.88 -11.70 -5.82
N ALA A 136 -7.14 -11.34 -5.51
CA ALA A 136 -7.61 -11.21 -4.11
C ALA A 136 -7.27 -12.44 -3.26
N ARG A 137 -7.46 -13.65 -3.82
CA ARG A 137 -7.18 -14.91 -3.12
C ARG A 137 -5.70 -15.07 -2.77
N THR A 138 -4.79 -14.62 -3.64
CA THR A 138 -3.35 -14.62 -3.35
C THR A 138 -3.01 -13.72 -2.16
N GLU A 139 -3.59 -12.52 -2.12
CA GLU A 139 -3.33 -11.55 -1.05
C GLU A 139 -3.98 -11.96 0.26
N TYR A 140 -5.16 -12.58 0.22
CA TYR A 140 -5.76 -13.22 1.38
C TYR A 140 -4.85 -14.32 1.96
N LEU A 141 -4.33 -15.22 1.12
CA LEU A 141 -3.42 -16.28 1.58
C LEU A 141 -2.10 -15.71 2.12
N ASN A 142 -1.59 -14.62 1.55
CA ASN A 142 -0.46 -13.88 2.10
C ASN A 142 -0.78 -13.36 3.52
N ALA A 143 -1.98 -12.78 3.71
CA ALA A 143 -2.40 -12.28 5.02
C ALA A 143 -2.47 -13.39 6.08
N VAL A 144 -3.08 -14.53 5.75
CA VAL A 144 -3.17 -15.72 6.63
C VAL A 144 -1.78 -16.24 6.99
N LYS A 145 -0.88 -16.38 6.01
CA LYS A 145 0.50 -16.83 6.24
C LYS A 145 1.29 -15.86 7.10
N SER A 146 1.16 -14.55 6.88
CA SER A 146 1.81 -13.54 7.72
C SER A 146 1.29 -13.59 9.15
N LEU A 147 -0.03 -13.73 9.37
CA LEU A 147 -0.60 -13.82 10.71
C LEU A 147 -0.14 -15.08 11.46
N ALA A 148 -0.10 -16.23 10.77
CA ALA A 148 0.41 -17.48 11.33
C ALA A 148 1.86 -17.36 11.82
N ARG A 149 2.69 -16.58 11.11
CA ARG A 149 4.09 -16.28 11.47
C ARG A 149 4.26 -15.16 12.50
N GLY A 150 3.17 -14.68 13.11
CA GLY A 150 3.22 -13.56 14.07
C GLY A 150 3.41 -12.18 13.44
N LYS A 151 3.38 -12.07 12.11
CA LYS A 151 3.56 -10.82 11.37
C LYS A 151 2.23 -10.08 11.19
N THR A 152 1.65 -9.62 12.30
CA THR A 152 0.29 -9.04 12.36
C THR A 152 0.13 -7.80 11.47
N ARG A 153 1.16 -6.95 11.36
CA ARG A 153 1.14 -5.73 10.53
C ARG A 153 1.03 -6.05 9.04
N GLU A 154 1.90 -6.93 8.56
CA GLU A 154 1.84 -7.45 7.19
C GLU A 154 0.48 -8.11 6.91
N ALA A 155 -0.06 -8.88 7.85
CA ALA A 155 -1.34 -9.53 7.69
C ALA A 155 -2.48 -8.52 7.41
N LEU A 156 -2.57 -7.44 8.19
CA LEU A 156 -3.59 -6.41 7.99
C LEU A 156 -3.43 -5.68 6.65
N LEU A 157 -2.20 -5.34 6.26
CA LEU A 157 -1.93 -4.69 4.98
C LEU A 157 -2.37 -5.55 3.79
N ASN A 158 -2.06 -6.85 3.81
CA ASN A 158 -2.50 -7.78 2.76
C ASN A 158 -4.02 -8.00 2.78
N ALA A 159 -4.64 -8.00 3.96
CA ALA A 159 -6.10 -8.12 4.08
C ALA A 159 -6.82 -6.93 3.41
N ARG A 160 -6.36 -5.70 3.65
CA ARG A 160 -6.86 -4.49 2.97
C ARG A 160 -6.68 -4.59 1.45
N TYR A 161 -5.53 -5.06 1.01
CA TYR A 161 -5.22 -5.19 -0.41
C TYR A 161 -6.07 -6.27 -1.11
N SER A 162 -6.32 -7.39 -0.43
CA SER A 162 -7.30 -8.40 -0.88
C SER A 162 -8.70 -7.80 -0.98
N ALA A 163 -9.14 -7.04 0.03
CA ALA A 163 -10.44 -6.38 0.03
C ALA A 163 -10.57 -5.35 -1.11
N PHE A 164 -9.51 -4.60 -1.41
CA PHE A 164 -9.48 -3.68 -2.55
C PHE A 164 -9.76 -4.43 -3.88
N TYR A 165 -9.10 -5.57 -4.11
CA TYR A 165 -9.38 -6.39 -5.29
C TYR A 165 -10.83 -6.92 -5.33
N ILE A 166 -11.39 -7.28 -4.17
CA ILE A 166 -12.80 -7.70 -4.08
C ILE A 166 -13.72 -6.53 -4.48
N GLY A 167 -13.52 -5.32 -3.94
CA GLY A 167 -14.29 -4.14 -4.34
C GLY A 167 -14.23 -3.89 -5.84
N ARG A 168 -13.03 -4.00 -6.44
CA ARG A 168 -12.84 -3.92 -7.89
C ARG A 168 -13.64 -4.96 -8.67
N ARG A 169 -13.77 -6.19 -8.15
CA ARG A 169 -14.57 -7.25 -8.77
C ARG A 169 -16.06 -6.98 -8.64
N ILE A 170 -16.52 -6.47 -7.51
CA ILE A 170 -17.91 -6.05 -7.31
C ILE A 170 -18.28 -4.99 -8.36
N LEU A 171 -17.46 -3.94 -8.53
CA LEU A 171 -17.66 -2.91 -9.54
C LEU A 171 -17.86 -3.48 -10.96
N ARG A 172 -17.02 -4.43 -11.35
CA ARG A 172 -17.14 -5.10 -12.66
C ARG A 172 -18.44 -5.90 -12.77
N THR A 173 -18.87 -6.52 -11.68
CA THR A 173 -20.10 -7.33 -11.64
C THR A 173 -21.35 -6.46 -11.78
N ILE A 174 -21.33 -5.24 -11.24
CA ILE A 174 -22.41 -4.24 -11.41
C ILE A 174 -22.24 -3.38 -12.68
N GLY A 175 -21.42 -3.79 -13.64
CA GLY A 175 -21.26 -3.12 -14.93
C GLY A 175 -20.44 -1.82 -14.93
N THR A 176 -19.82 -1.46 -13.81
CA THR A 176 -19.07 -0.20 -13.67
C THR A 176 -17.58 -0.39 -13.92
N LYS A 177 -17.01 0.44 -14.80
CA LYS A 177 -15.56 0.45 -15.09
C LYS A 177 -14.92 1.73 -14.55
N ILE A 178 -13.88 1.56 -13.73
CA ILE A 178 -12.97 2.64 -13.32
C ILE A 178 -11.53 2.21 -13.64
N PRO A 179 -10.60 3.15 -13.92
CA PRO A 179 -9.20 2.82 -14.17
C PRO A 179 -8.60 2.01 -13.01
N PHE A 180 -7.81 0.97 -13.31
CA PHE A 180 -7.09 0.24 -12.26
C PHE A 180 -5.78 0.97 -11.97
N LYS A 181 -5.76 1.69 -10.86
CA LYS A 181 -4.56 2.36 -10.33
C LYS A 181 -4.38 1.95 -8.88
N LEU A 182 -3.19 1.48 -8.55
CA LEU A 182 -2.84 1.13 -7.18
C LEU A 182 -2.36 2.38 -6.45
N TYR A 183 -2.73 2.49 -5.17
CA TYR A 183 -2.32 3.59 -4.31
C TYR A 183 -2.68 4.96 -4.92
N ASP A 184 -3.86 5.06 -5.53
CA ASP A 184 -4.36 6.27 -6.18
C ASP A 184 -5.66 6.66 -5.49
N ALA A 185 -5.58 7.70 -4.66
CA ALA A 185 -6.67 8.10 -3.78
C ALA A 185 -7.95 8.41 -4.55
N GLU A 186 -7.87 9.10 -5.69
CA GLU A 186 -9.04 9.47 -6.47
C GLU A 186 -9.81 8.23 -6.96
N THR A 187 -9.14 7.29 -7.62
CA THR A 187 -9.79 6.06 -8.11
C THR A 187 -10.24 5.16 -6.98
N HIS A 188 -9.50 5.12 -5.87
CA HIS A 188 -9.86 4.37 -4.68
C HIS A 188 -11.13 4.93 -4.04
N LEU A 189 -11.22 6.25 -3.81
CA LEU A 189 -12.41 6.88 -3.25
C LEU A 189 -13.61 6.80 -4.19
N LYS A 190 -13.40 6.87 -5.51
CA LYS A 190 -14.45 6.63 -6.49
C LYS A 190 -15.03 5.22 -6.36
N MET A 191 -14.19 4.20 -6.15
CA MET A 191 -14.66 2.84 -5.85
C MET A 191 -15.52 2.82 -4.59
N LEU A 192 -15.04 3.42 -3.50
CA LEU A 192 -15.77 3.41 -2.21
C LEU A 192 -17.11 4.14 -2.30
N ASN A 193 -17.16 5.27 -3.00
CA ASN A 193 -18.40 6.01 -3.19
C ASN A 193 -19.46 5.22 -3.97
N ILE A 194 -19.05 4.48 -5.00
CA ILE A 194 -19.96 3.64 -5.80
C ILE A 194 -20.43 2.41 -5.00
N LEU A 195 -19.54 1.83 -4.18
CA LEU A 195 -19.82 0.65 -3.39
C LEU A 195 -20.38 0.94 -1.99
N LYS A 196 -20.71 2.21 -1.67
CA LYS A 196 -21.16 2.60 -0.33
C LYS A 196 -22.39 1.82 0.14
N ASP A 197 -23.31 1.54 -0.78
CA ASP A 197 -24.57 0.84 -0.53
C ASP A 197 -24.40 -0.69 -0.54
N HIS A 198 -23.22 -1.18 -0.93
CA HIS A 198 -22.86 -2.59 -0.93
C HIS A 198 -22.41 -3.01 0.49
N ARG A 199 -23.37 -3.09 1.42
CA ARG A 199 -23.15 -3.11 2.89
C ARG A 199 -22.14 -4.14 3.39
N ASP A 200 -22.19 -5.38 2.90
CA ASP A 200 -21.25 -6.44 3.29
C ASP A 200 -19.79 -6.08 2.98
N PHE A 201 -19.54 -5.45 1.83
CA PHE A 201 -18.23 -4.91 1.46
C PHE A 201 -17.91 -3.66 2.27
N SER A 202 -18.78 -2.64 2.28
CA SER A 202 -18.45 -1.33 2.85
C SER A 202 -18.20 -1.41 4.37
N THR A 203 -18.99 -2.19 5.11
CA THR A 203 -18.79 -2.41 6.55
C THR A 203 -17.47 -3.12 6.84
N LEU A 204 -17.14 -4.20 6.12
CA LEU A 204 -15.87 -4.89 6.32
C LEU A 204 -14.68 -4.01 5.92
N TYR A 205 -14.81 -3.25 4.82
CA TYR A 205 -13.74 -2.37 4.33
C TYR A 205 -13.42 -1.27 5.35
N GLN A 206 -14.44 -0.68 5.98
CA GLN A 206 -14.26 0.28 7.06
C GLN A 206 -13.53 -0.33 8.27
N ARG A 207 -13.96 -1.52 8.71
CA ARG A 207 -13.33 -2.23 9.85
C ARG A 207 -11.89 -2.63 9.56
N LEU A 208 -11.57 -3.06 8.34
CA LEU A 208 -10.19 -3.33 7.93
C LEU A 208 -9.29 -2.09 8.06
N HIS A 209 -9.86 -0.89 7.96
CA HIS A 209 -9.13 0.37 7.98
C HIS A 209 -9.10 1.06 9.36
N GLU A 210 -9.70 0.50 10.42
CA GLU A 210 -9.64 1.08 11.77
C GLU A 210 -8.21 1.16 12.33
N PRO A 211 -7.87 2.23 13.11
CA PRO A 211 -8.42 2.48 14.45
C PRO A 211 -8.74 3.96 14.80
N LYS A 212 -9.74 4.21 15.68
CA LYS A 212 -10.11 5.53 16.29
C LYS A 212 -9.74 6.75 15.44
N ILE A 213 -10.28 6.79 14.23
CA ILE A 213 -9.93 7.82 13.26
C ILE A 213 -10.72 9.08 13.59
N SER A 214 -10.02 10.14 13.98
CA SER A 214 -10.61 11.45 14.24
C SER A 214 -10.19 12.46 13.18
N ARG A 215 -10.92 13.58 13.09
CA ARG A 215 -10.50 14.72 12.28
C ARG A 215 -9.09 15.20 12.67
N ASN A 216 -8.74 15.16 13.97
CA ASN A 216 -7.40 15.50 14.46
C ASN A 216 -6.34 14.51 13.98
N TYR A 217 -6.65 13.21 13.98
CA TYR A 217 -5.78 12.19 13.38
C TYR A 217 -5.49 12.54 11.92
N LEU A 218 -6.53 12.84 11.14
CA LEU A 218 -6.36 13.14 9.72
C LEU A 218 -5.56 14.43 9.48
N LYS A 219 -5.84 15.51 10.22
CA LYS A 219 -5.09 16.77 10.17
C LYS A 219 -3.60 16.56 10.47
N LYS A 220 -3.29 15.79 11.51
CA LYS A 220 -1.90 15.45 11.88
C LYS A 220 -1.18 14.78 10.71
N HIS A 221 -1.80 13.77 10.08
CA HIS A 221 -1.16 12.99 9.03
C HIS A 221 -1.06 13.72 7.69
N ILE A 222 -2.01 14.61 7.37
CA ILE A 222 -1.90 15.56 6.24
C ILE A 222 -0.61 16.38 6.38
N ASN A 223 -0.42 17.03 7.53
CA ASN A 223 0.76 17.87 7.78
C ASN A 223 2.07 17.07 7.70
N LEU A 224 2.08 15.85 8.24
CA LEU A 224 3.27 15.00 8.20
C LEU A 224 3.62 14.55 6.78
N ILE A 225 2.63 14.12 5.97
CA ILE A 225 2.86 13.78 4.55
C ILE A 225 3.35 15.00 3.78
N ALA A 226 2.71 16.16 3.96
CA ALA A 226 3.09 17.39 3.28
C ALA A 226 4.56 17.77 3.55
N SER A 227 4.98 17.73 4.82
CA SER A 227 6.37 18.01 5.21
C SER A 227 7.35 17.02 4.57
N LYS A 228 7.01 15.74 4.53
CA LYS A 228 7.87 14.71 3.94
C LYS A 228 8.00 14.86 2.43
N ILE A 229 6.90 15.16 1.73
CA ILE A 229 6.91 15.43 0.28
C ILE A 229 7.81 16.64 -0.03
N ALA A 230 7.68 17.74 0.72
CA ALA A 230 8.47 18.94 0.51
C ALA A 230 9.98 18.66 0.65
N LYS A 231 10.39 17.94 1.70
CA LYS A 231 11.79 17.53 1.92
C LYS A 231 12.33 16.68 0.77
N LEU A 232 11.56 15.69 0.32
CA LEU A 232 11.97 14.79 -0.76
C LEU A 232 12.07 15.50 -2.12
N LYS A 233 11.17 16.45 -2.39
CA LYS A 233 11.25 17.28 -3.61
C LYS A 233 12.54 18.09 -3.63
N GLN A 234 12.86 18.75 -2.52
CA GLN A 234 14.09 19.54 -2.41
C GLN A 234 15.34 18.68 -2.65
N SER A 235 15.40 17.47 -2.06
CA SER A 235 16.56 16.57 -2.25
C SER A 235 16.69 15.97 -3.64
N LEU A 236 15.62 15.94 -4.44
CA LEU A 236 15.62 15.40 -5.81
C LEU A 236 15.88 16.47 -6.88
N GLN A 237 15.91 17.75 -6.49
CA GLN A 237 16.20 18.89 -7.37
C GLN A 237 17.66 19.35 -7.28
N THR A 238 18.39 18.88 -6.26
CA THR A 238 19.83 19.09 -6.03
C THR A 238 20.63 17.93 -6.59
#